data_AF-A0A9P7HRR5-F1
#
_entry.id   AF-A0A9P7HRR5-F1
#
_cell.length_a   1.000
_cell.length_b   1.000
_cell.length_c   1.000
_cell.angle_alpha   90.00
_cell.angle_beta   90.00
_cell.angle_gamma   90.00
#
_symmetry.space_group_name_H-M   'P 1'
#
loop_
_entity.id
_entity.type
_entity.pdbx_description
1 polymer ?
#
loop_
_entity_poly.entity_id
_entity_poly.type
_entity_poly.pdbx_seq_one_letter_code
_entity_poly.pdbx_strand_id
1 'polypeptide(L)'
;MKNTRTSNLIRGYKIGIISPRIGRNQLSKDMPTFSISLMALGANMLAPIVSGQYSPHFPEPPNLEHIEVVELPLPPVVSSNATGACTSKINPRGTGCIGVDTGGEQDFQSGDFTPDGKHIVANVVFIGAPAATDPASIYDGEQLILITTDGTNFPNGDPWKCITCGVPSKNAPWLDPQRDYPHVFRSGDKALWGHNITVTADGTGKGDSPREMLLHPDDEHMGWSSFTNTGGQYTYFGRLEFNTDPKVGDPLVPRYDLVDVNILVDKNGKPPMYVEGEKLIINHDTITPGELRGFSGSGDEILYIGSPVEANNIDVMAVHLTTGARA
;
A
#
# COMPACT_ATOMS: atom_id res chain seq x y z
N MET A 1 -13.69 32.83 45.08
CA MET A 1 -14.70 33.08 44.03
C MET A 1 -14.01 33.53 42.75
N LYS A 2 -13.80 32.62 41.79
CA LYS A 2 -14.25 32.73 40.40
C LYS A 2 -13.81 31.47 39.66
N ASN A 3 -14.80 30.60 39.53
CA ASN A 3 -14.92 29.46 38.64
C ASN A 3 -14.54 29.84 37.20
N THR A 4 -13.85 28.99 36.45
CA THR A 4 -14.40 28.38 35.22
C THR A 4 -13.46 27.38 34.53
N ARG A 5 -14.05 26.20 34.26
CA ARG A 5 -13.90 25.30 33.09
C ARG A 5 -12.60 24.50 32.91
N THR A 6 -12.67 23.31 33.47
CA THR A 6 -12.15 22.06 32.88
C THR A 6 -12.70 21.86 31.46
N SER A 7 -11.81 21.68 30.47
CA SER A 7 -12.15 21.12 29.16
C SER A 7 -11.52 19.74 29.05
N ASN A 8 -12.37 18.71 29.09
CA ASN A 8 -12.00 17.34 28.73
C ASN A 8 -11.67 17.31 27.23
N LEU A 9 -10.42 17.00 26.89
CA LEU A 9 -10.03 16.62 25.53
C LEU A 9 -9.74 15.12 25.53
N ILE A 10 -10.77 14.32 25.28
CA ILE A 10 -10.61 12.95 24.81
C ILE A 10 -10.98 13.00 23.32
N ARG A 11 -9.98 13.17 22.45
CA ARG A 11 -10.16 12.91 21.02
C ARG A 11 -10.08 11.41 20.83
N GLY A 12 -11.26 10.81 20.70
CA GLY A 12 -11.40 9.39 20.41
C GLY A 12 -10.94 9.04 19.00
N TYR A 13 -10.48 7.80 18.86
CA TYR A 13 -10.38 7.08 17.60
C TYR A 13 -11.68 7.27 16.80
N LYS A 14 -11.60 7.94 15.65
CA LYS A 14 -12.68 7.86 14.66
C LYS A 14 -12.51 6.52 13.97
N ILE A 15 -13.35 5.56 14.35
CA ILE A 15 -13.56 4.35 13.56
C ILE A 15 -14.35 4.81 12.32
N GLY A 16 -13.69 4.93 11.17
CA GLY A 16 -14.37 5.07 9.89
C GLY A 16 -15.20 3.82 9.62
N ILE A 17 -16.51 3.91 9.87
CA ILE A 17 -17.46 2.82 9.59
C ILE A 17 -17.79 2.89 8.10
N ILE A 18 -17.37 1.89 7.34
CA ILE A 18 -17.95 1.58 6.04
C ILE A 18 -19.37 1.06 6.31
N SER A 19 -20.40 1.85 6.00
CA SER A 19 -21.80 1.45 6.17
C SER A 19 -22.55 1.57 4.84
N PRO A 20 -23.06 0.47 4.27
CA PRO A 20 -23.94 0.55 3.11
C PRO A 20 -25.35 0.97 3.56
N ARG A 21 -25.74 2.22 3.30
CA ARG A 21 -27.14 2.65 3.42
C ARG A 21 -27.95 2.12 2.25
N ILE A 22 -28.57 0.96 2.43
CA ILE A 22 -29.71 0.54 1.60
C ILE A 22 -30.99 1.11 2.24
N GLY A 23 -31.64 2.03 1.54
CA GLY A 23 -32.91 2.62 1.96
C GLY A 23 -34.06 1.59 1.94
N ARG A 24 -34.55 1.19 3.11
CA ARG A 24 -35.85 0.51 3.25
C ARG A 24 -36.97 1.54 3.35
N ASN A 25 -37.83 1.58 2.34
CA ASN A 25 -39.11 2.27 2.43
C ASN A 25 -40.01 1.61 3.50
N GLN A 26 -40.64 2.46 4.30
CA GLN A 26 -41.64 2.10 5.31
C GLN A 26 -42.84 1.40 4.65
N LEU A 27 -43.18 0.22 5.16
CA LEU A 27 -44.49 -0.42 5.00
C LEU A 27 -45.45 0.21 6.01
N SER A 28 -46.31 1.14 5.56
CA SER A 28 -47.50 1.51 6.33
C SER A 28 -48.60 0.48 6.08
N LYS A 29 -49.04 -0.16 7.16
CA LYS A 29 -50.29 -0.90 7.23
C LYS A 29 -51.44 0.10 7.07
N ASP A 30 -52.26 -0.08 6.05
CA ASP A 30 -53.71 0.21 6.05
C ASP A 30 -54.29 -0.27 4.72
N MET A 31 -55.17 -1.26 4.78
CA MET A 31 -55.83 -1.86 3.61
C MET A 31 -57.34 -1.85 3.87
N PRO A 32 -58.15 -1.12 3.08
CA PRO A 32 -59.57 -1.39 2.99
C PRO A 32 -59.83 -2.43 1.89
N THR A 33 -60.62 -3.43 2.25
CA THR A 33 -61.20 -4.43 1.36
C THR A 33 -62.11 -3.79 0.32
N PHE A 34 -61.76 -3.89 -0.96
CA PHE A 34 -62.67 -3.67 -2.08
C PHE A 34 -62.92 -4.99 -2.80
N SER A 35 -64.17 -5.46 -2.73
CA SER A 35 -64.69 -6.49 -3.63
C SER A 35 -64.71 -5.94 -5.05
N ILE A 36 -64.00 -6.59 -5.97
CA ILE A 36 -64.10 -6.33 -7.40
C ILE A 36 -64.68 -7.59 -8.06
N SER A 37 -65.89 -7.42 -8.59
CA SER A 37 -66.58 -8.39 -9.42
C SER A 37 -65.77 -8.74 -10.67
N LEU A 38 -65.66 -10.04 -10.92
CA LEU A 38 -65.07 -10.62 -12.11
C LEU A 38 -65.98 -10.35 -13.33
N MET A 39 -65.67 -9.34 -14.13
CA MET A 39 -66.18 -9.23 -15.50
C MET A 39 -65.10 -9.73 -16.46
N ALA A 40 -65.35 -10.90 -17.04
CA ALA A 40 -64.59 -11.41 -18.18
C ALA A 40 -64.95 -10.58 -19.42
N LEU A 41 -64.09 -9.62 -19.79
CA LEU A 41 -64.06 -9.05 -21.14
C LEU A 41 -62.85 -9.61 -21.88
N GLY A 42 -63.13 -10.42 -22.90
CA GLY A 42 -62.14 -10.85 -23.87
C GLY A 42 -61.66 -9.67 -24.71
N ALA A 43 -60.44 -9.23 -24.47
CA ALA A 43 -59.69 -8.35 -25.35
C ALA A 43 -58.48 -9.12 -25.87
N ASN A 44 -58.54 -9.57 -27.12
CA ASN A 44 -57.38 -10.07 -27.85
C ASN A 44 -56.43 -8.89 -28.12
N MET A 45 -55.56 -8.59 -27.15
CA MET A 45 -54.40 -7.73 -27.35
C MET A 45 -53.35 -8.52 -28.14
N LEU A 46 -53.31 -8.32 -29.45
CA LEU A 46 -52.14 -8.65 -30.26
C LEU A 46 -51.00 -7.71 -29.83
N ALA A 47 -50.21 -8.13 -28.84
CA ALA A 47 -48.94 -7.47 -28.56
C ALA A 47 -48.00 -7.70 -29.75
N PRO A 48 -47.42 -6.65 -30.36
CA PRO A 48 -46.37 -6.86 -31.34
C PRO A 48 -45.18 -7.48 -30.59
N ILE A 49 -44.87 -8.73 -30.92
CA ILE A 49 -43.60 -9.35 -30.54
C ILE A 49 -42.53 -8.61 -31.34
N VAL A 50 -42.03 -7.50 -30.79
CA VAL A 50 -40.78 -6.89 -31.25
C VAL A 50 -39.68 -7.87 -30.86
N SER A 51 -39.42 -8.82 -31.76
CA SER A 51 -38.23 -9.66 -31.76
C SER A 51 -37.06 -8.81 -32.24
N GLY A 52 -36.74 -7.77 -31.47
CA GLY A 52 -35.47 -7.08 -31.58
C GLY A 52 -34.41 -8.05 -31.08
N GLN A 53 -33.68 -8.68 -32.01
CA GLN A 53 -32.44 -9.36 -31.68
C GLN A 53 -31.48 -8.31 -31.12
N TYR A 54 -31.49 -8.12 -29.81
CA TYR A 54 -30.40 -7.47 -29.10
C TYR A 54 -29.23 -8.46 -29.19
N SER A 55 -28.46 -8.36 -30.26
CA SER A 55 -27.13 -8.96 -30.30
C SER A 55 -26.26 -8.00 -29.52
N PRO A 56 -25.85 -8.30 -28.28
CA PRO A 56 -24.87 -7.47 -27.60
C PRO A 56 -23.63 -7.50 -28.48
N HIS A 57 -23.37 -6.41 -29.19
CA HIS A 57 -22.12 -6.22 -29.91
C HIS A 57 -21.07 -5.99 -28.84
N PHE A 58 -20.47 -7.08 -28.37
CA PHE A 58 -19.27 -7.00 -27.57
C PHE A 58 -18.17 -6.47 -28.47
N PRO A 59 -17.45 -5.41 -28.06
CA PRO A 59 -16.26 -5.00 -28.80
C PRO A 59 -15.33 -6.21 -28.89
N GLU A 60 -14.70 -6.38 -30.05
CA GLU A 60 -13.66 -7.39 -30.18
C GLU A 60 -12.58 -7.12 -29.12
N PRO A 61 -12.01 -8.17 -28.50
CA PRO A 61 -10.91 -8.00 -27.56
C PRO A 61 -9.84 -7.09 -28.16
N PRO A 62 -9.22 -6.19 -27.37
CA PRO A 62 -8.11 -5.40 -27.85
C PRO A 62 -7.02 -6.32 -28.40
N ASN A 63 -6.28 -5.84 -29.40
CA ASN A 63 -5.11 -6.56 -29.89
C ASN A 63 -4.15 -6.83 -28.73
N LEU A 64 -3.51 -8.00 -28.74
CA LEU A 64 -2.51 -8.34 -27.74
C LEU A 64 -1.44 -7.25 -27.69
N GLU A 65 -1.24 -6.68 -26.51
CA GLU A 65 -0.14 -5.75 -26.26
C GLU A 65 1.17 -6.54 -26.25
N HIS A 66 2.19 -6.02 -26.91
CA HIS A 66 3.52 -6.63 -26.90
C HIS A 66 4.14 -6.43 -25.52
N ILE A 67 4.37 -7.52 -24.80
CA ILE A 67 5.07 -7.51 -23.52
C ILE A 67 6.54 -7.88 -23.80
N GLU A 68 7.43 -6.92 -23.54
CA GLU A 68 8.87 -7.15 -23.55
C GLU A 68 9.38 -7.21 -22.11
N VAL A 69 10.16 -8.24 -21.79
CA VAL A 69 10.86 -8.33 -20.51
C VAL A 69 12.27 -7.81 -20.72
N VAL A 70 12.62 -6.75 -20.00
CA VAL A 70 13.95 -6.15 -20.00
C VAL A 70 14.60 -6.35 -18.64
N GLU A 71 15.89 -6.68 -18.64
CA GLU A 71 16.68 -6.76 -17.41
C GLU A 71 17.28 -5.38 -17.12
N LEU A 72 17.04 -4.88 -15.91
CA LEU A 72 17.60 -3.61 -15.48
C LEU A 72 19.02 -3.80 -14.92
N PRO A 73 19.95 -2.89 -15.22
CA PRO A 73 21.31 -3.00 -14.73
C PRO A 73 21.40 -2.68 -13.23
N LEU A 74 22.06 -3.55 -12.48
CA LEU A 74 22.33 -3.40 -11.05
C LEU A 74 23.82 -3.11 -10.79
N PRO A 75 24.19 -2.63 -9.58
CA PRO A 75 25.58 -2.59 -9.16
C PRO A 75 26.29 -3.94 -9.35
N PRO A 76 27.62 -3.95 -9.58
CA PRO A 76 28.38 -5.19 -9.66
C PRO A 76 28.22 -6.05 -8.40
N VAL A 77 28.23 -7.37 -8.57
CA VAL A 77 28.00 -8.33 -7.49
C VAL A 77 29.32 -8.89 -6.98
N VAL A 78 29.46 -9.03 -5.66
CA VAL A 78 30.57 -9.74 -5.00
C VAL A 78 30.04 -10.80 -4.03
N SER A 79 30.81 -11.86 -3.83
CA SER A 79 30.43 -12.99 -2.95
C SER A 79 31.02 -12.91 -1.53
N SER A 80 31.74 -11.83 -1.22
CA SER A 80 32.42 -11.65 0.07
C SER A 80 32.17 -10.25 0.60
N ASN A 81 31.82 -10.16 1.88
CA ASN A 81 31.69 -8.91 2.62
C ASN A 81 33.01 -8.43 3.25
N ALA A 82 34.12 -9.12 3.00
CA ALA A 82 35.42 -8.69 3.50
C ALA A 82 35.75 -7.27 2.99
N THR A 83 36.25 -6.41 3.88
CA THR A 83 36.62 -5.04 3.55
C THR A 83 37.55 -4.98 2.32
N GLY A 84 37.16 -4.20 1.31
CA GLY A 84 37.89 -4.08 0.05
C GLY A 84 37.66 -5.21 -0.96
N ALA A 85 36.73 -6.14 -0.72
CA ALA A 85 36.36 -7.17 -1.70
C ALA A 85 35.78 -6.56 -2.99
N CYS A 86 35.09 -5.42 -2.90
CA CYS A 86 34.69 -4.62 -4.05
C CYS A 86 35.90 -3.83 -4.60
N THR A 87 36.75 -4.52 -5.35
CA THR A 87 37.97 -3.92 -5.92
C THR A 87 37.66 -3.04 -7.13
N SER A 88 38.57 -2.12 -7.48
CA SER A 88 38.49 -1.34 -8.73
C SER A 88 38.56 -2.18 -10.00
N LYS A 89 38.99 -3.45 -9.92
CA LYS A 89 38.89 -4.40 -11.03
C LYS A 89 37.45 -4.86 -11.25
N ILE A 90 36.66 -4.95 -10.20
CA ILE A 90 35.25 -5.38 -10.22
C ILE A 90 34.34 -4.19 -10.51
N ASN A 91 34.51 -3.10 -9.77
CA ASN A 91 33.83 -1.83 -10.02
C ASN A 91 34.87 -0.71 -10.25
N PRO A 92 35.29 -0.46 -11.50
CA PRO A 92 36.26 0.59 -11.83
C PRO A 92 35.80 2.00 -11.47
N ARG A 93 34.50 2.23 -11.28
CA ARG A 93 33.95 3.53 -10.90
C ARG A 93 33.95 3.76 -9.39
N GLY A 94 34.24 2.72 -8.60
CA GLY A 94 34.28 2.82 -7.14
C GLY A 94 32.91 3.17 -6.53
N THR A 95 31.82 2.82 -7.22
CA THR A 95 30.46 3.13 -6.77
C THR A 95 29.87 2.07 -5.84
N GLY A 96 30.64 1.06 -5.42
CA GLY A 96 30.19 -0.01 -4.53
C GLY A 96 29.77 -1.28 -5.27
N CYS A 97 29.65 -2.39 -4.54
CA CYS A 97 29.21 -3.67 -5.05
C CYS A 97 28.12 -4.24 -4.13
N ILE A 98 27.11 -4.90 -4.69
CA ILE A 98 26.07 -5.59 -3.91
C ILE A 98 26.47 -7.03 -3.62
N GLY A 99 25.90 -7.61 -2.56
CA GLY A 99 26.06 -9.03 -2.28
C GLY A 99 25.35 -9.91 -3.31
N VAL A 100 25.83 -11.14 -3.50
CA VAL A 100 24.99 -12.19 -4.10
C VAL A 100 23.83 -12.41 -3.13
N ASP A 101 22.60 -12.22 -3.59
CA ASP A 101 21.40 -12.51 -2.78
C ASP A 101 21.49 -13.95 -2.25
N THR A 102 21.51 -14.09 -0.92
CA THR A 102 21.57 -15.39 -0.25
C THR A 102 20.21 -15.88 0.23
N GLY A 103 19.13 -15.19 -0.14
CA GLY A 103 17.77 -15.48 0.27
C GLY A 103 17.37 -14.81 1.58
N GLY A 104 18.05 -13.73 1.99
CA GLY A 104 17.56 -12.86 3.05
C GLY A 104 16.41 -12.01 2.51
N GLU A 105 15.24 -12.07 3.13
CA GLU A 105 14.03 -11.33 2.70
C GLU A 105 14.22 -9.79 2.60
N GLN A 106 15.37 -9.24 3.00
CA GLN A 106 15.62 -7.79 3.04
C GLN A 106 16.88 -7.37 2.25
N ASP A 107 17.55 -8.28 1.54
CA ASP A 107 18.82 -7.97 0.85
C ASP A 107 18.61 -7.16 -0.45
N PHE A 108 17.42 -7.28 -1.05
CA PHE A 108 16.98 -6.54 -2.23
C PHE A 108 15.46 -6.34 -2.20
N GLN A 109 14.99 -5.09 -2.28
CA GLN A 109 13.56 -4.77 -2.40
C GLN A 109 13.34 -3.71 -3.48
N SER A 110 12.63 -4.07 -4.54
CA SER A 110 12.26 -3.14 -5.61
C SER A 110 11.12 -2.24 -5.16
N GLY A 111 11.26 -0.94 -5.36
CA GLY A 111 10.20 0.03 -5.09
C GLY A 111 9.53 0.56 -6.34
N ASP A 112 9.01 1.79 -6.25
CA ASP A 112 8.23 2.42 -7.31
C ASP A 112 9.05 2.88 -8.52
N PHE A 113 8.36 3.00 -9.65
CA PHE A 113 8.77 3.92 -10.69
C PHE A 113 8.70 5.36 -10.18
N THR A 114 9.73 6.13 -10.47
CA THR A 114 9.68 7.59 -10.36
C THR A 114 8.62 8.17 -11.31
N PRO A 115 8.07 9.37 -11.02
CA PRO A 115 6.97 9.95 -11.80
C PRO A 115 7.31 10.26 -13.25
N ASP A 116 8.59 10.36 -13.60
CA ASP A 116 9.04 10.54 -14.99
C ASP A 116 8.99 9.25 -15.81
N GLY A 117 8.75 8.10 -15.16
CA GLY A 117 8.71 6.78 -15.78
C GLY A 117 10.06 6.28 -16.29
N LYS A 118 11.16 6.96 -15.96
CA LYS A 118 12.52 6.65 -16.46
C LYS A 118 13.40 5.99 -15.42
N HIS A 119 13.02 6.06 -14.16
CA HIS A 119 13.80 5.45 -13.09
C HIS A 119 12.94 4.63 -12.13
N ILE A 120 13.55 3.64 -11.50
CA ILE A 120 12.98 2.84 -10.40
C ILE A 120 13.87 3.00 -9.17
N VAL A 121 13.26 3.08 -7.98
CA VAL A 121 14.01 2.99 -6.72
C VAL A 121 14.13 1.56 -6.25
N ALA A 122 15.25 1.21 -5.63
CA ALA A 122 15.44 -0.10 -5.01
C ALA A 122 16.26 0.02 -3.73
N ASN A 123 15.89 -0.75 -2.73
CA ASN A 123 16.75 -1.05 -1.59
C ASN A 123 17.76 -2.13 -2.02
N VAL A 124 19.03 -1.90 -1.71
CA VAL A 124 20.10 -2.89 -1.89
C VAL A 124 21.05 -2.90 -0.70
N VAL A 125 21.68 -4.05 -0.44
CA VAL A 125 22.80 -4.15 0.50
C VAL A 125 24.13 -4.16 -0.26
N PHE A 126 24.88 -3.08 -0.13
CA PHE A 126 26.25 -2.98 -0.60
C PHE A 126 27.21 -3.63 0.40
N ILE A 127 28.19 -4.38 -0.11
CA ILE A 127 29.17 -5.09 0.72
C ILE A 127 30.60 -4.94 0.17
N GLY A 128 31.57 -5.17 1.06
CA GLY A 128 32.97 -5.26 0.66
C GLY A 128 33.58 -3.92 0.24
N ALA A 129 32.99 -2.81 0.67
CA ALA A 129 33.56 -1.48 0.47
C ALA A 129 34.98 -1.40 1.11
N PRO A 130 35.89 -0.58 0.56
CA PRO A 130 37.19 -0.34 1.19
C PRO A 130 37.02 0.38 2.53
N ALA A 131 38.04 0.27 3.40
CA ALA A 131 38.05 1.00 4.67
C ALA A 131 38.16 2.51 4.45
N ALA A 132 37.64 3.30 5.40
CA ALA A 132 37.95 4.73 5.47
C ALA A 132 39.48 4.92 5.52
N THR A 133 40.08 5.90 4.82
CA THR A 133 39.51 7.13 4.24
C THR A 133 39.19 7.05 2.74
N ASP A 134 39.12 5.85 2.16
CA ASP A 134 38.77 5.68 0.75
C ASP A 134 37.38 6.28 0.45
N PRO A 135 37.21 7.08 -0.62
CA PRO A 135 35.91 7.66 -0.97
C PRO A 135 34.79 6.63 -1.18
N ALA A 136 35.11 5.41 -1.61
CA ALA A 136 34.13 4.35 -1.82
C ALA A 136 33.67 3.67 -0.51
N SER A 137 34.26 4.02 0.64
CA SER A 137 33.81 3.53 1.95
C SER A 137 32.37 3.95 2.30
N ILE A 138 31.83 4.96 1.63
CA ILE A 138 30.46 5.46 1.85
C ILE A 138 29.36 4.52 1.35
N TYR A 139 29.73 3.52 0.55
CA TYR A 139 28.76 2.61 -0.04
C TYR A 139 28.42 1.45 0.88
N ASP A 140 29.15 1.18 1.95
CA ASP A 140 28.91 0.02 2.81
C ASP A 140 27.51 0.04 3.46
N GLY A 141 26.84 -1.12 3.46
CA GLY A 141 25.57 -1.35 4.13
C GLY A 141 24.33 -1.22 3.25
N GLU A 142 23.17 -1.18 3.90
CA GLU A 142 21.86 -1.07 3.26
C GLU A 142 21.60 0.35 2.77
N GLN A 143 21.20 0.49 1.51
CA GLN A 143 21.09 1.77 0.82
C GLN A 143 19.92 1.81 -0.16
N LEU A 144 19.41 3.01 -0.39
CA LEU A 144 18.47 3.29 -1.46
C LEU A 144 19.23 3.71 -2.71
N ILE A 145 18.93 3.05 -3.83
CA ILE A 145 19.46 3.37 -5.15
C ILE A 145 18.34 3.77 -6.10
N LEU A 146 18.71 4.51 -7.14
CA LEU A 146 17.91 4.83 -8.29
C LEU A 146 18.50 4.11 -9.50
N ILE A 147 17.68 3.43 -10.31
CA ILE A 147 18.08 2.65 -11.48
C ILE A 147 17.40 3.23 -12.72
N THR A 148 18.14 3.43 -13.80
CA THR A 148 17.57 3.85 -15.09
C THR A 148 16.84 2.69 -15.77
N THR A 149 15.76 3.02 -16.47
CA THR A 149 14.93 2.06 -17.22
C THR A 149 15.03 2.23 -18.73
N ASP A 150 15.60 3.35 -19.18
CA ASP A 150 15.71 3.73 -20.60
C ASP A 150 17.11 3.48 -21.18
N GLY A 151 17.97 2.77 -20.45
CA GLY A 151 19.34 2.44 -20.87
C GLY A 151 20.31 3.63 -20.85
N THR A 152 19.92 4.77 -20.27
CA THR A 152 20.83 5.91 -20.06
C THR A 152 21.70 5.72 -18.83
N ASN A 153 22.69 6.60 -18.64
CA ASN A 153 23.55 6.61 -17.47
C ASN A 153 23.38 7.91 -16.68
N PHE A 154 23.53 7.83 -15.37
CA PHE A 154 23.71 8.98 -14.51
C PHE A 154 25.07 9.67 -14.76
N PRO A 155 25.30 10.90 -14.25
CA PRO A 155 26.56 11.62 -14.45
C PRO A 155 27.83 10.90 -13.95
N ASN A 156 27.71 9.94 -13.01
CA ASN A 156 28.80 9.07 -12.57
C ASN A 156 29.16 7.98 -13.62
N GLY A 157 28.34 7.85 -14.67
CA GLY A 157 28.49 6.91 -15.77
C GLY A 157 27.97 5.51 -15.48
N ASP A 158 27.33 5.31 -14.33
CA ASP A 158 26.58 4.09 -14.00
C ASP A 158 25.12 4.27 -14.42
N PRO A 159 24.42 3.18 -14.78
CA PRO A 159 22.98 3.20 -15.02
C PRO A 159 22.17 3.19 -13.72
N TRP A 160 22.84 3.34 -12.58
CA TRP A 160 22.27 3.45 -11.25
C TRP A 160 23.01 4.52 -10.44
N LYS A 161 22.37 5.00 -9.37
CA LYS A 161 22.92 5.98 -8.44
C LYS A 161 22.46 5.70 -7.02
N CYS A 162 23.39 5.62 -6.08
CA CYS A 162 23.03 5.59 -4.67
C CYS A 162 22.59 6.96 -4.17
N ILE A 163 21.40 7.05 -3.57
CA ILE A 163 20.84 8.32 -3.10
C ILE A 163 21.01 8.53 -1.59
N THR A 164 21.29 7.48 -0.83
CA THR A 164 21.54 7.53 0.62
C THR A 164 23.01 7.35 1.00
N CYS A 165 23.86 6.92 0.07
CA CYS A 165 25.28 6.76 0.33
C CYS A 165 25.95 8.09 0.69
N GLY A 166 26.79 8.06 1.71
CA GLY A 166 27.51 9.24 2.19
C GLY A 166 26.64 10.23 2.98
N VAL A 167 25.38 9.92 3.27
CA VAL A 167 24.59 10.68 4.25
C VAL A 167 25.27 10.56 5.61
N PRO A 168 25.73 11.66 6.24
CA PRO A 168 26.40 11.57 7.53
C PRO A 168 25.48 11.00 8.60
N SER A 169 26.00 10.19 9.54
CA SER A 169 25.18 9.56 10.59
C SER A 169 24.37 10.56 11.43
N LYS A 170 24.88 11.79 11.61
CA LYS A 170 24.15 12.89 12.28
C LYS A 170 22.91 13.38 11.52
N ASN A 171 22.83 13.12 10.20
CA ASN A 171 21.73 13.46 9.31
C ASN A 171 20.85 12.23 9.00
N ALA A 172 21.26 11.03 9.40
CA ALA A 172 20.44 9.82 9.40
C ALA A 172 20.19 9.31 10.84
N PRO A 173 19.82 10.18 11.80
CA PRO A 173 19.51 9.70 13.14
C PRO A 173 18.23 8.87 13.06
N TRP A 174 18.15 7.78 13.82
CA TRP A 174 16.94 6.95 13.92
C TRP A 174 16.53 6.29 12.61
N LEU A 175 17.52 5.96 11.79
CA LEU A 175 17.36 5.10 10.63
C LEU A 175 16.85 3.73 11.16
N ASP A 176 15.55 3.46 11.08
CA ASP A 176 14.96 2.14 11.43
C ASP A 176 15.74 0.97 10.77
N PRO A 177 16.04 -0.11 11.49
CA PRO A 177 16.77 -1.24 10.91
C PRO A 177 16.04 -2.00 9.81
N GLN A 178 14.72 -1.86 9.70
CA GLN A 178 13.91 -2.46 8.67
C GLN A 178 13.55 -1.41 7.61
N ARG A 179 13.80 -1.79 6.35
CA ARG A 179 13.72 -0.92 5.19
C ARG A 179 12.94 -1.63 4.09
N ASP A 180 11.63 -1.64 4.30
CA ASP A 180 10.67 -2.21 3.38
C ASP A 180 10.66 -1.48 2.01
N TYR A 181 9.81 -1.93 1.10
CA TYR A 181 9.59 -1.37 -0.24
C TYR A 181 9.65 0.17 -0.27
N PRO A 182 10.64 0.78 -0.99
CA PRO A 182 10.71 2.23 -1.08
C PRO A 182 9.66 2.80 -2.02
N HIS A 183 9.07 3.92 -1.64
CA HIS A 183 8.05 4.60 -2.44
C HIS A 183 8.49 6.00 -2.85
N VAL A 184 8.20 6.41 -4.07
CA VAL A 184 8.57 7.75 -4.57
C VAL A 184 7.32 8.62 -4.64
N PHE A 185 7.40 9.82 -4.09
CA PHE A 185 6.30 10.78 -4.18
C PHE A 185 6.14 11.26 -5.63
N ARG A 186 4.93 11.63 -6.04
CA ARG A 186 4.65 12.18 -7.38
C ARG A 186 5.40 13.47 -7.69
N SER A 187 5.85 14.19 -6.66
CA SER A 187 6.78 15.33 -6.82
C SER A 187 8.15 14.92 -7.37
N GLY A 188 8.56 13.66 -7.22
CA GLY A 188 9.85 13.11 -7.68
C GLY A 188 11.08 13.57 -6.88
N ASP A 189 10.89 14.39 -5.85
CA ASP A 189 11.98 15.02 -5.06
C ASP A 189 12.23 14.34 -3.70
N LYS A 190 11.40 13.36 -3.33
CA LYS A 190 11.49 12.64 -2.06
C LYS A 190 10.96 11.22 -2.19
N ALA A 191 11.48 10.35 -1.33
CA ALA A 191 11.08 8.95 -1.25
C ALA A 191 10.87 8.54 0.21
N LEU A 192 9.94 7.61 0.43
CA LEU A 192 9.79 6.87 1.67
C LEU A 192 10.74 5.66 1.63
N TRP A 193 11.53 5.46 2.67
CA TRP A 193 12.44 4.32 2.78
C TRP A 193 12.56 3.88 4.24
N GLY A 194 11.93 2.74 4.53
CA GLY A 194 11.67 2.25 5.88
C GLY A 194 10.63 3.05 6.65
N HIS A 195 10.47 2.70 7.93
CA HIS A 195 9.38 3.18 8.76
C HIS A 195 9.87 3.78 10.09
N ASN A 196 9.17 4.79 10.60
CA ASN A 196 9.31 5.31 11.97
C ASN A 196 7.94 5.86 12.39
N ILE A 197 6.97 4.97 12.59
CA ILE A 197 5.60 5.39 12.96
C ILE A 197 5.50 5.48 14.48
N THR A 198 4.86 6.52 15.02
CA THR A 198 4.47 6.57 16.44
C THR A 198 2.98 6.24 16.56
N VAL A 199 2.57 5.37 17.49
CA VAL A 199 1.21 4.76 17.48
C VAL A 199 0.35 4.99 18.71
N THR A 200 0.87 5.61 19.77
CA THR A 200 -0.01 5.94 20.89
C THR A 200 -0.86 7.14 20.53
N ALA A 201 -2.12 7.13 20.97
CA ALA A 201 -3.07 8.22 20.72
C ALA A 201 -2.63 9.56 21.35
N ASP A 202 -1.69 9.54 22.30
CA ASP A 202 -1.07 10.73 22.91
C ASP A 202 0.32 11.06 22.32
N GLY A 203 0.74 10.32 21.29
CA GLY A 203 2.02 10.50 20.61
C GLY A 203 3.24 10.05 21.42
N THR A 204 3.06 9.39 22.55
CA THR A 204 4.12 8.76 23.36
C THR A 204 4.49 7.33 22.89
N GLY A 205 5.46 6.69 23.54
CA GLY A 205 5.76 5.27 23.33
C GLY A 205 6.50 4.93 22.03
N LYS A 206 6.87 3.64 21.92
CA LYS A 206 7.43 3.07 20.68
C LYS A 206 6.31 2.83 19.68
N GLY A 207 6.60 3.08 18.41
CA GLY A 207 5.76 2.71 17.28
C GLY A 207 5.25 1.27 17.30
N ASP A 208 4.16 1.02 16.58
CA ASP A 208 3.82 -0.33 16.13
C ASP A 208 4.78 -0.71 14.98
N SER A 209 4.75 -1.97 14.56
CA SER A 209 5.54 -2.47 13.44
C SER A 209 4.70 -2.50 12.17
N PRO A 210 4.57 -1.37 11.43
CA PRO A 210 3.96 -1.40 10.11
C PRO A 210 4.77 -2.34 9.22
N ARG A 211 4.10 -2.95 8.26
CA ARG A 211 4.73 -3.64 7.15
C ARG A 211 4.02 -3.24 5.87
N GLU A 212 4.74 -3.29 4.76
CA GLU A 212 4.18 -2.99 3.45
C GLU A 212 3.47 -1.64 3.48
N MET A 213 4.23 -0.58 3.73
CA MET A 213 3.73 0.78 3.65
C MET A 213 3.54 1.15 2.19
N LEU A 214 2.34 1.57 1.79
CA LEU A 214 2.02 1.98 0.43
C LEU A 214 1.66 3.45 0.42
N LEU A 215 2.36 4.25 -0.39
CA LEU A 215 2.04 5.66 -0.58
C LEU A 215 0.76 5.79 -1.43
N HIS A 216 -0.15 6.65 -0.99
CA HIS A 216 -1.36 6.93 -1.76
C HIS A 216 -1.05 7.88 -2.94
N PRO A 217 -1.75 7.72 -4.08
CA PRO A 217 -1.68 8.61 -5.25
C PRO A 217 -1.73 10.12 -5.00
N ASP A 218 -2.27 10.59 -3.87
CA ASP A 218 -2.34 12.01 -3.57
C ASP A 218 -1.10 12.57 -2.86
N ASP A 219 -0.07 11.75 -2.61
CA ASP A 219 1.15 12.11 -1.87
C ASP A 219 0.92 12.55 -0.41
N GLU A 220 -0.32 12.50 0.07
CA GLU A 220 -0.71 12.96 1.40
C GLU A 220 -1.12 11.81 2.30
N HIS A 221 -1.60 10.70 1.74
CA HIS A 221 -2.04 9.54 2.51
C HIS A 221 -1.13 8.33 2.34
N MET A 222 -1.26 7.41 3.28
CA MET A 222 -0.47 6.20 3.42
C MET A 222 -1.38 5.08 3.87
N GLY A 223 -1.26 3.92 3.25
CA GLY A 223 -1.82 2.68 3.76
C GLY A 223 -0.72 1.75 4.26
N TRP A 224 -1.01 0.87 5.21
CA TRP A 224 -0.07 -0.16 5.65
C TRP A 224 -0.77 -1.36 6.24
N SER A 225 -0.08 -2.50 6.23
CA SER A 225 -0.50 -3.71 6.93
C SER A 225 0.11 -3.71 8.35
N SER A 226 -0.60 -4.29 9.33
CA SER A 226 0.00 -4.65 10.63
C SER A 226 -0.59 -5.97 11.13
N PHE A 227 0.28 -6.82 11.69
CA PHE A 227 -0.11 -8.10 12.24
C PHE A 227 -0.90 -7.94 13.54
N THR A 228 -1.87 -8.81 13.73
CA THR A 228 -2.58 -8.98 15.00
C THR A 228 -1.89 -10.03 15.85
N ASN A 229 -2.02 -9.92 17.17
CA ASN A 229 -1.48 -10.92 18.12
C ASN A 229 -2.09 -12.32 17.97
N THR A 230 -3.13 -12.48 17.14
CA THR A 230 -3.86 -13.74 16.92
C THR A 230 -3.63 -14.35 15.53
N GLY A 231 -2.65 -13.86 14.76
CA GLY A 231 -2.26 -14.46 13.48
C GLY A 231 -3.04 -13.99 12.25
N GLY A 232 -3.73 -12.84 12.33
CA GLY A 232 -4.32 -12.12 11.18
C GLY A 232 -3.61 -10.80 10.90
N GLN A 233 -4.08 -10.05 9.91
CA GLN A 233 -3.58 -8.72 9.55
C GLN A 233 -4.72 -7.72 9.41
N TYR A 234 -4.43 -6.45 9.73
CA TYR A 234 -5.32 -5.33 9.44
C TYR A 234 -4.66 -4.37 8.47
N THR A 235 -5.47 -3.85 7.55
CA THR A 235 -5.14 -2.68 6.76
C THR A 235 -5.47 -1.41 7.53
N TYR A 236 -4.49 -0.51 7.62
CA TYR A 236 -4.63 0.83 8.15
C TYR A 236 -4.49 1.87 7.05
N PHE A 237 -5.09 3.03 7.26
CA PHE A 237 -5.02 4.18 6.35
C PHE A 237 -4.91 5.46 7.17
N GLY A 238 -3.98 6.34 6.82
CA GLY A 238 -3.73 7.59 7.55
C GLY A 238 -3.15 8.67 6.65
N ARG A 239 -3.07 9.89 7.19
CA ARG A 239 -2.51 11.05 6.51
C ARG A 239 -1.11 11.34 7.05
N LEU A 240 -0.18 11.62 6.15
CA LEU A 240 1.16 12.10 6.47
C LEU A 240 1.09 13.57 6.88
N GLU A 241 1.68 13.90 8.03
CA GLU A 241 1.79 15.27 8.51
C GLU A 241 3.23 15.55 8.94
N PHE A 242 3.89 16.50 8.25
CA PHE A 242 5.26 16.85 8.60
C PHE A 242 5.28 17.71 9.87
N ASN A 243 5.92 17.19 10.91
CA ASN A 243 6.12 17.84 12.18
C ASN A 243 7.56 18.33 12.28
N THR A 244 7.77 19.63 12.12
CA THR A 244 9.11 20.24 12.12
C THR A 244 9.73 20.33 13.51
N ASP A 245 8.95 20.23 14.59
CA ASP A 245 9.40 20.46 15.97
C ASP A 245 8.53 19.65 16.96
N PRO A 246 8.61 18.31 16.93
CA PRO A 246 7.78 17.47 17.76
C PRO A 246 8.06 17.70 19.24
N LYS A 247 6.97 17.75 20.04
CA LYS A 247 7.03 17.92 21.51
C LYS A 247 6.86 16.62 22.29
N VAL A 248 6.41 15.58 21.61
CA VAL A 248 6.17 14.24 22.15
C VAL A 248 6.64 13.19 21.14
N GLY A 249 6.79 11.96 21.61
CA GLY A 249 7.25 10.83 20.81
C GLY A 249 8.77 10.77 20.68
N ASP A 250 9.25 9.68 20.09
CA ASP A 250 10.67 9.41 19.84
C ASP A 250 10.81 9.08 18.34
N PRO A 251 11.64 9.78 17.55
CA PRO A 251 12.59 10.83 17.95
C PRO A 251 12.05 12.26 17.95
N LEU A 252 12.53 13.10 18.88
CA LEU A 252 12.18 14.54 18.94
C LEU A 252 12.97 15.38 17.91
N VAL A 253 12.88 15.01 16.64
CA VAL A 253 13.48 15.69 15.48
C VAL A 253 12.43 15.84 14.37
N PRO A 254 12.62 16.75 13.38
CA PRO A 254 11.69 16.87 12.27
C PRO A 254 11.37 15.51 11.63
N ARG A 255 10.08 15.17 11.52
CA ARG A 255 9.62 13.85 11.06
C ARG A 255 8.21 13.95 10.46
N TYR A 256 7.79 12.90 9.75
CA TYR A 256 6.38 12.73 9.40
C TYR A 256 5.67 11.93 10.49
N ASP A 257 4.56 12.46 10.98
CA ASP A 257 3.62 11.74 11.83
C ASP A 257 2.47 11.20 10.95
N LEU A 258 1.89 10.06 11.35
CA LEU A 258 0.64 9.57 10.76
C LEU A 258 -0.53 10.03 11.62
N VAL A 259 -1.39 10.84 11.04
CA VAL A 259 -2.55 11.44 11.70
C VAL A 259 -3.84 10.96 11.05
N ASP A 260 -4.96 11.15 11.74
CA ASP A 260 -6.29 10.75 11.25
C ASP A 260 -6.35 9.26 10.83
N VAL A 261 -5.68 8.40 11.59
CA VAL A 261 -5.53 6.97 11.29
C VAL A 261 -6.85 6.22 11.46
N ASN A 262 -7.20 5.45 10.44
CA ASN A 262 -8.34 4.55 10.39
C ASN A 262 -7.85 3.10 10.20
N ILE A 263 -8.59 2.17 10.78
CA ILE A 263 -8.51 0.73 10.49
C ILE A 263 -9.64 0.39 9.53
N LEU A 264 -9.32 -0.31 8.43
CA LEU A 264 -10.29 -0.68 7.41
C LEU A 264 -10.89 -2.05 7.72
N VAL A 265 -11.98 -2.06 8.48
CA VAL A 265 -12.67 -3.28 8.91
C VAL A 265 -14.18 -3.10 8.91
N ASP A 266 -14.92 -4.07 8.37
CA ASP A 266 -16.35 -4.17 8.62
C ASP A 266 -16.58 -4.85 9.98
N LYS A 267 -16.78 -4.03 11.01
CA LYS A 267 -17.02 -4.49 12.39
C LYS A 267 -18.24 -5.43 12.52
N ASN A 268 -19.24 -5.27 11.64
CA ASN A 268 -20.48 -6.06 11.70
C ASN A 268 -20.59 -7.08 10.56
N GLY A 269 -19.55 -7.16 9.72
CA GLY A 269 -19.48 -8.07 8.60
C GLY A 269 -19.42 -9.52 9.07
N LYS A 270 -20.08 -10.41 8.33
CA LYS A 270 -19.86 -11.84 8.54
C LYS A 270 -18.50 -12.23 7.97
N PRO A 271 -17.76 -13.15 8.61
CA PRO A 271 -16.46 -13.57 8.10
C PRO A 271 -16.60 -14.32 6.77
N PRO A 272 -15.47 -14.54 6.05
CA PRO A 272 -15.47 -15.21 4.74
C PRO A 272 -16.09 -16.62 4.77
N MET A 273 -16.00 -17.29 5.92
CA MET A 273 -16.65 -18.57 6.17
C MET A 273 -17.28 -18.55 7.56
N TYR A 274 -18.52 -19.00 7.67
CA TYR A 274 -19.22 -19.14 8.94
C TYR A 274 -20.20 -20.30 8.91
N VAL A 275 -20.73 -20.69 10.08
CA VAL A 275 -21.71 -21.77 10.20
C VAL A 275 -23.10 -21.21 10.50
N GLU A 276 -24.10 -21.66 9.75
CA GLU A 276 -25.52 -21.42 10.04
C GLU A 276 -26.23 -22.78 10.19
N GLY A 277 -26.50 -23.17 11.44
CA GLY A 277 -27.03 -24.50 11.76
C GLY A 277 -26.02 -25.60 11.43
N GLU A 278 -26.40 -26.52 10.55
CA GLU A 278 -25.54 -27.62 10.08
C GLU A 278 -24.83 -27.29 8.74
N LYS A 279 -24.93 -26.04 8.26
CA LYS A 279 -24.36 -25.61 6.98
C LYS A 279 -23.13 -24.74 7.21
N LEU A 280 -22.03 -25.08 6.54
CA LEU A 280 -20.93 -24.15 6.30
C LEU A 280 -21.34 -23.21 5.15
N ILE A 281 -21.24 -21.92 5.37
CA ILE A 281 -21.53 -20.88 4.39
C ILE A 281 -20.23 -20.21 3.98
N ILE A 282 -20.01 -20.11 2.67
CA ILE A 282 -18.96 -19.28 2.08
C ILE A 282 -19.58 -17.92 1.76
N ASN A 283 -19.08 -16.88 2.40
CA ASN A 283 -19.57 -15.53 2.25
C ASN A 283 -18.74 -14.76 1.21
N HIS A 284 -19.16 -14.84 -0.04
CA HIS A 284 -18.58 -14.06 -1.13
C HIS A 284 -18.82 -12.56 -0.95
N ASP A 285 -19.62 -12.10 0.02
CA ASP A 285 -19.87 -10.69 0.33
C ASP A 285 -18.96 -10.08 1.39
N THR A 286 -18.01 -10.87 1.90
CA THR A 286 -17.07 -10.39 2.92
C THR A 286 -16.08 -9.37 2.35
N ILE A 287 -15.88 -8.29 3.09
CA ILE A 287 -14.80 -7.31 2.87
C ILE A 287 -13.86 -7.40 4.06
N THR A 288 -12.70 -8.02 3.84
CA THR A 288 -11.65 -8.17 4.85
C THR A 288 -10.32 -7.69 4.25
N PRO A 289 -10.07 -6.37 4.20
CA PRO A 289 -8.78 -5.82 3.85
C PRO A 289 -7.74 -6.31 4.88
N GLY A 290 -7.01 -7.35 4.48
CA GLY A 290 -5.97 -7.95 5.28
C GLY A 290 -4.65 -7.30 4.93
N GLU A 291 -3.93 -7.94 4.01
CA GLU A 291 -2.63 -7.48 3.54
C GLU A 291 -2.80 -6.49 2.38
N LEU A 292 -2.43 -5.22 2.60
CA LEU A 292 -2.53 -4.15 1.62
C LEU A 292 -1.51 -4.34 0.49
N ARG A 293 -1.96 -4.15 -0.75
CA ARG A 293 -1.15 -4.25 -1.97
C ARG A 293 -1.09 -2.97 -2.81
N GLY A 294 -1.78 -1.91 -2.38
CA GLY A 294 -1.69 -0.60 -3.00
C GLY A 294 -3.04 0.07 -3.15
N PHE A 295 -3.08 1.03 -4.07
CA PHE A 295 -4.26 1.81 -4.39
C PHE A 295 -4.52 1.76 -5.90
N SER A 296 -5.77 2.00 -6.31
CA SER A 296 -6.08 2.32 -7.70
C SER A 296 -5.32 3.59 -8.13
N GLY A 297 -5.15 3.81 -9.44
CA GLY A 297 -4.48 5.02 -9.95
C GLY A 297 -5.19 6.33 -9.57
N SER A 298 -6.51 6.28 -9.35
CA SER A 298 -7.37 7.34 -8.84
C SER A 298 -7.28 7.53 -7.33
N GLY A 299 -6.82 6.52 -6.58
CA GLY A 299 -6.76 6.56 -5.12
C GLY A 299 -8.11 6.41 -4.43
N ASP A 300 -9.16 5.97 -5.12
CA ASP A 300 -10.47 5.74 -4.51
C ASP A 300 -10.67 4.30 -4.04
N GLU A 301 -9.77 3.38 -4.41
CA GLU A 301 -9.81 1.98 -4.04
C GLU A 301 -8.51 1.54 -3.38
N ILE A 302 -8.62 0.61 -2.43
CA ILE A 302 -7.48 -0.17 -1.93
C ILE A 302 -7.44 -1.51 -2.67
N LEU A 303 -6.23 -1.96 -2.95
CA LEU A 303 -5.94 -3.30 -3.43
C LEU A 303 -5.39 -4.12 -2.26
N TYR A 304 -5.88 -5.33 -2.06
CA TYR A 304 -5.44 -6.17 -0.93
C TYR A 304 -5.50 -7.66 -1.26
N ILE A 305 -4.72 -8.48 -0.55
CA ILE A 305 -4.87 -9.93 -0.60
C ILE A 305 -6.11 -10.32 0.21
N GLY A 306 -7.10 -10.85 -0.49
CA GLY A 306 -8.35 -11.32 0.08
C GLY A 306 -8.29 -12.78 0.52
N SER A 307 -9.41 -13.24 1.09
CA SER A 307 -9.60 -14.69 1.28
C SER A 307 -9.74 -15.37 -0.08
N PRO A 308 -9.05 -16.50 -0.32
CA PRO A 308 -9.16 -17.21 -1.59
C PRO A 308 -10.61 -17.56 -1.92
N VAL A 309 -11.08 -17.05 -3.05
CA VAL A 309 -12.36 -17.39 -3.68
C VAL A 309 -12.12 -18.39 -4.81
N GLU A 310 -10.98 -18.28 -5.50
CA GLU A 310 -10.56 -19.22 -6.52
C GLU A 310 -9.55 -20.24 -5.96
N ALA A 311 -9.46 -21.40 -6.59
CA ALA A 311 -8.64 -22.49 -6.08
C ALA A 311 -7.16 -22.32 -6.47
N ASN A 312 -6.27 -22.39 -5.47
CA ASN A 312 -4.80 -22.42 -5.60
C ASN A 312 -4.12 -21.12 -6.07
N ASN A 313 -4.75 -19.96 -5.89
CA ASN A 313 -4.15 -18.65 -6.17
C ASN A 313 -4.23 -17.70 -4.95
N ILE A 314 -3.45 -16.62 -5.03
CA ILE A 314 -3.61 -15.45 -4.18
C ILE A 314 -4.57 -14.52 -4.92
N ASP A 315 -5.74 -14.28 -4.35
CA ASP A 315 -6.71 -13.37 -4.92
C ASP A 315 -6.42 -11.94 -4.47
N VAL A 316 -6.14 -11.05 -5.42
CA VAL A 316 -6.09 -9.62 -5.20
C VAL A 316 -7.49 -9.06 -5.38
N MET A 317 -8.00 -8.39 -4.36
CA MET A 317 -9.32 -7.77 -4.34
C MET A 317 -9.18 -6.26 -4.30
N ALA A 318 -10.21 -5.57 -4.79
CA ALA A 318 -10.34 -4.13 -4.70
C ALA A 318 -11.60 -3.73 -3.94
N VAL A 319 -11.50 -2.71 -3.09
CA VAL A 319 -12.67 -2.10 -2.46
C VAL A 319 -12.53 -0.58 -2.42
N HIS A 320 -13.61 0.11 -2.76
CA HIS A 320 -13.70 1.55 -2.71
C HIS A 320 -13.58 2.04 -1.25
N LEU A 321 -12.59 2.89 -0.99
CA LEU A 321 -12.19 3.40 0.34
C LEU A 321 -13.36 4.00 1.13
N THR A 322 -14.17 4.84 0.49
CA THR A 322 -15.29 5.53 1.15
C THR A 322 -16.56 4.68 1.27
N THR A 323 -16.93 3.94 0.22
CA THR A 323 -18.24 3.30 0.15
C THR A 323 -18.22 1.84 0.60
N GLY A 324 -17.07 1.18 0.56
CA GLY A 324 -16.98 -0.26 0.72
C GLY A 324 -17.52 -1.05 -0.48
N ALA A 325 -17.81 -0.40 -1.61
CA ALA A 325 -18.21 -1.12 -2.80
C ALA A 325 -17.01 -1.87 -3.39
N ARG A 326 -17.22 -3.10 -3.85
CA ARG A 326 -16.19 -3.86 -4.57
C ARG A 326 -16.21 -3.52 -6.04
N ALA A 327 -15.03 -3.57 -6.66
CA ALA A 327 -14.87 -3.52 -8.12
C ALA A 327 -15.22 -4.86 -8.77
#